data_AF-A0A9P1CGX3-F1
#
_entry.id   AF-A0A9P1CGX3-F1
#
_cell.length_a   1.000
_cell.length_b   1.000
_cell.length_c   1.000
_cell.angle_alpha   90.00
_cell.angle_beta   90.00
_cell.angle_gamma   90.00
#
_symmetry.space_group_name_H-M   'P 1'
#
loop_
_entity.id
_entity.type
_entity.pdbx_description
1 polymer ?
#
loop_
_entity_poly.entity_id
_entity_poly.type
_entity_poly.pdbx_seq_one_letter_code
_entity_poly.pdbx_strand_id
1 'polypeptide(L)'
;MVSQKGAQAGLRRRKGDGKDLGPSQRTPQVGSQWWLAVCAVTLAASALAVLVVHPWSEASARLLESLVDSLGNVVAAVENEELGLKLLTSGPCVIGAQYLQEDVKEQAAFTGFALQEAVLFVNRSLRHVLQLGLGAGVVPNYLRLHGVKVDVMEVSEVVLQMAEKYFDFNSCCADPRADPGCEVHTVMACRQRYGHTRLGEARALLFGDSKRFDVVISDVFIGSNPGHLHSVEVFQRIQQHWLSPAGVLLVNFVGFHRGNGSHISQKLARTLRQVFSHTRCYRDEDPAEKLDSAANLVCFSSTEPFRFVVPKTGDYGAPPPLSSFWIMKNFQLWEVLLPDDGEEILQDAQNELMDPGSQADIQAHFWSHAQTLIPPRVPCLHQMQLHHTPDDSHLTYLTGPSQQRQ
;
A
#
# COMPACT_ATOMS: atom_id res chain seq x y z
N MET A 1 -25.31 -16.06 -47.08
CA MET A 1 -26.58 -16.73 -47.41
C MET A 1 -27.14 -17.33 -46.13
N VAL A 2 -28.31 -16.83 -45.71
CA VAL A 2 -29.38 -17.53 -44.97
C VAL A 2 -29.02 -18.03 -43.55
N SER A 3 -29.73 -17.75 -42.45
CA SER A 3 -30.91 -16.93 -42.16
C SER A 3 -31.10 -16.88 -40.63
N GLN A 4 -31.64 -15.76 -40.15
CA GLN A 4 -32.33 -15.62 -38.86
C GLN A 4 -33.52 -16.59 -38.73
N LYS A 5 -33.90 -16.88 -37.47
CA LYS A 5 -35.27 -17.05 -36.91
C LYS A 5 -35.06 -17.23 -35.38
N GLY A 6 -35.62 -16.47 -34.44
CA GLY A 6 -36.87 -15.73 -34.44
C GLY A 6 -37.99 -16.60 -33.83
N ALA A 7 -38.23 -16.48 -32.52
CA ALA A 7 -39.46 -16.96 -31.88
C ALA A 7 -39.83 -16.07 -30.68
N GLN A 8 -40.68 -15.07 -30.95
CA GLN A 8 -41.59 -14.49 -29.98
C GLN A 8 -42.88 -15.31 -29.95
N ALA A 9 -43.39 -15.57 -28.75
CA ALA A 9 -44.80 -15.80 -28.43
C ALA A 9 -44.94 -15.56 -26.92
N GLY A 10 -45.97 -14.95 -26.34
CA GLY A 10 -47.22 -14.41 -26.82
C GLY A 10 -48.01 -13.98 -25.59
N LEU A 11 -48.62 -12.80 -25.67
CA LEU A 11 -49.52 -12.14 -24.73
C LEU A 11 -50.48 -13.06 -23.94
N ARG A 12 -50.75 -12.70 -22.68
CA ARG A 12 -52.13 -12.57 -22.17
C ARG A 12 -52.25 -11.49 -21.09
N ARG A 13 -53.00 -10.44 -21.44
CA ARG A 13 -53.52 -9.39 -20.56
C ARG A 13 -54.67 -9.92 -19.71
N ARG A 14 -54.81 -9.44 -18.47
CA ARG A 14 -56.10 -9.19 -17.82
C ARG A 14 -56.09 -7.75 -17.27
N LYS A 15 -56.91 -6.89 -17.87
CA LYS A 15 -57.63 -5.78 -17.21
C LYS A 15 -58.74 -6.44 -16.36
N GLY A 16 -59.26 -5.90 -15.27
CA GLY A 16 -59.06 -4.65 -14.55
C GLY A 16 -60.02 -4.69 -13.35
N ASP A 17 -59.86 -3.75 -12.42
CA ASP A 17 -60.95 -2.89 -11.92
C ASP A 17 -60.41 -2.06 -10.74
N GLY A 18 -60.49 -0.74 -10.91
CA GLY A 18 -60.06 0.23 -9.93
C GLY A 18 -61.13 0.53 -8.88
N LYS A 19 -60.70 1.22 -7.83
CA LYS A 19 -61.48 2.25 -7.14
C LYS A 19 -60.52 3.17 -6.40
N ASP A 20 -60.49 4.42 -6.87
CA ASP A 20 -59.95 5.59 -6.18
C ASP A 20 -60.64 5.81 -4.84
N LEU A 21 -59.89 6.23 -3.81
CA LEU A 21 -60.32 7.22 -2.81
C LEU A 21 -59.08 7.95 -2.25
N GLY A 22 -59.06 9.27 -2.44
CA GLY A 22 -58.06 10.21 -1.92
C GLY A 22 -58.26 10.58 -0.44
N PRO A 23 -57.48 11.56 0.07
CA PRO A 23 -56.98 11.57 1.44
C PRO A 23 -57.89 12.34 2.42
N SER A 24 -57.97 11.86 3.67
CA SER A 24 -58.60 12.60 4.77
C SER A 24 -57.58 13.04 5.81
N GLN A 25 -57.44 14.35 5.95
CA GLN A 25 -56.97 15.03 7.15
C GLN A 25 -57.86 14.68 8.35
N ARG A 26 -57.27 14.56 9.55
CA ARG A 26 -57.75 15.19 10.79
C ARG A 26 -56.83 14.89 11.97
N THR A 27 -56.44 15.98 12.62
CA THR A 27 -55.88 16.09 13.97
C THR A 27 -56.88 15.63 15.04
N PRO A 28 -56.39 15.39 16.27
CA PRO A 28 -57.00 16.08 17.41
C PRO A 28 -55.98 16.70 18.36
N GLN A 29 -56.26 17.95 18.76
CA GLN A 29 -55.77 18.58 19.98
C GLN A 29 -56.67 18.16 21.16
N VAL A 30 -56.09 18.11 22.37
CA VAL A 30 -56.49 18.83 23.61
C VAL A 30 -56.01 18.05 24.83
N GLY A 31 -55.32 18.72 25.76
CA GLY A 31 -55.03 18.20 27.10
C GLY A 31 -53.85 18.88 27.78
N SER A 32 -54.04 20.12 28.20
CA SER A 32 -53.05 20.99 28.85
C SER A 32 -52.97 20.82 30.38
N GLN A 33 -51.81 21.21 30.93
CA GLN A 33 -51.52 21.70 32.30
C GLN A 33 -51.04 20.68 33.34
N TRP A 34 -49.72 20.71 33.63
CA TRP A 34 -49.15 21.02 34.95
C TRP A 34 -47.87 21.87 34.75
N TRP A 35 -47.66 22.81 35.68
CA TRP A 35 -46.79 23.99 35.59
C TRP A 35 -45.40 23.82 36.27
N LEU A 36 -44.42 24.57 35.73
CA LEU A 36 -43.27 25.28 36.36
C LEU A 36 -42.16 24.51 37.09
N ALA A 37 -40.94 24.61 36.54
CA ALA A 37 -39.83 25.41 37.12
C ALA A 37 -38.65 25.41 36.12
N VAL A 38 -38.36 26.51 35.40
CA VAL A 38 -37.52 27.67 35.77
C VAL A 38 -36.07 27.56 35.24
N CYS A 39 -35.67 28.65 34.58
CA CYS A 39 -34.32 29.14 34.25
C CYS A 39 -33.61 28.65 32.98
N ALA A 40 -33.57 29.61 32.05
CA ALA A 40 -32.66 29.72 30.93
C ALA A 40 -31.18 29.71 31.36
N VAL A 41 -30.36 28.94 30.64
CA VAL A 41 -29.00 29.32 30.27
C VAL A 41 -28.78 28.84 28.83
N THR A 42 -28.91 29.75 27.88
CA THR A 42 -28.25 29.64 26.57
C THR A 42 -26.77 29.93 26.78
N LEU A 43 -25.90 28.96 26.57
CA LEU A 43 -24.49 29.17 26.23
C LEU A 43 -23.91 27.88 25.62
N ALA A 44 -23.56 27.99 24.33
CA ALA A 44 -22.54 27.22 23.60
C ALA A 44 -22.29 25.77 24.04
N ALA A 45 -22.95 24.81 23.37
CA ALA A 45 -22.40 23.47 23.22
C ALA A 45 -21.59 23.43 21.92
N SER A 46 -20.35 23.88 22.00
CA SER A 46 -19.30 23.41 21.10
C SER A 46 -19.31 21.88 21.18
N ALA A 47 -19.62 21.23 20.07
CA ALA A 47 -19.46 19.79 19.94
C ALA A 47 -17.96 19.46 20.01
N LEU A 48 -17.43 19.32 21.22
CA LEU A 48 -16.31 18.42 21.45
C LEU A 48 -16.84 17.04 21.06
N ALA A 49 -16.47 16.57 19.87
CA ALA A 49 -16.34 15.15 19.65
C ALA A 49 -15.27 14.66 20.62
N VAL A 50 -15.68 14.33 21.84
CA VAL A 50 -14.89 13.47 22.72
C VAL A 50 -14.76 12.18 21.94
N LEU A 51 -13.58 11.95 21.36
CA LEU A 51 -13.11 10.63 21.02
C LEU A 51 -13.33 9.79 22.28
N VAL A 52 -14.39 9.00 22.29
CA VAL A 52 -14.50 7.88 23.20
C VAL A 52 -13.43 6.93 22.70
N VAL A 53 -12.22 7.11 23.23
CA VAL A 53 -11.19 6.09 23.19
C VAL A 53 -11.79 4.94 24.00
N HIS A 54 -12.43 4.00 23.31
CA HIS A 54 -12.71 2.72 23.93
C HIS A 54 -11.35 2.20 24.40
N PRO A 55 -11.13 1.99 25.70
CA PRO A 55 -9.90 1.38 26.15
C PRO A 55 -9.85 0.00 25.48
N TRP A 56 -8.83 -0.21 24.65
CA TRP A 56 -8.56 -1.45 23.96
C TRP A 56 -8.83 -2.63 24.89
N SER A 57 -9.67 -3.57 24.45
CA SER A 57 -9.73 -4.86 25.12
C SER A 57 -8.40 -5.55 24.83
N GLU A 58 -7.50 -5.64 25.81
CA GLU A 58 -6.18 -6.27 25.70
C GLU A 58 -6.21 -7.70 25.10
N ALA A 59 -7.39 -8.32 25.01
CA ALA A 59 -7.66 -9.62 24.40
C ALA A 59 -7.75 -9.60 22.85
N SER A 60 -7.72 -8.45 22.17
CA SER A 60 -8.03 -8.36 20.74
C SER A 60 -6.84 -8.56 19.79
N ALA A 61 -5.59 -8.58 20.28
CA ALA A 61 -4.41 -8.79 19.44
C ALA A 61 -3.57 -10.01 19.86
N ARG A 62 -3.17 -10.84 18.89
CA ARG A 62 -2.47 -12.10 19.08
C ARG A 62 -1.26 -12.21 18.15
N LEU A 63 -0.08 -12.47 18.72
CA LEU A 63 1.09 -12.87 17.95
C LEU A 63 0.85 -14.26 17.35
N LEU A 64 0.89 -14.37 16.02
CA LEU A 64 0.78 -15.65 15.32
C LEU A 64 2.14 -16.34 15.26
N GLU A 65 3.17 -15.60 14.84
CA GLU A 65 4.55 -16.07 14.75
C GLU A 65 5.52 -14.90 14.70
N SER A 66 6.74 -15.11 15.18
CA SER A 66 7.85 -14.17 15.01
C SER A 66 9.14 -14.92 14.75
N LEU A 67 9.92 -14.42 13.78
CA LEU A 67 11.24 -14.95 13.41
C LEU A 67 12.21 -13.78 13.22
N VAL A 68 13.51 -14.05 13.23
CA VAL A 68 14.54 -13.05 12.93
C VAL A 68 15.07 -13.30 11.53
N ASP A 69 15.11 -12.26 10.69
CA ASP A 69 15.62 -12.37 9.34
C ASP A 69 17.15 -12.19 9.23
N SER A 70 17.68 -12.35 8.03
CA SER A 70 19.12 -12.19 7.77
C SER A 70 19.63 -10.76 7.93
N LEU A 71 18.74 -9.77 8.04
CA LEU A 71 19.06 -8.37 8.30
C LEU A 71 19.03 -8.06 9.81
N GLY A 72 18.68 -9.03 10.65
CA GLY A 72 18.57 -8.89 12.10
C GLY A 72 17.23 -8.31 12.56
N ASN A 73 16.25 -8.15 11.67
CA ASN A 73 14.92 -7.66 12.02
C ASN A 73 14.07 -8.78 12.60
N VAL A 74 13.34 -8.49 13.68
CA VAL A 74 12.22 -9.34 14.12
C VAL A 74 11.05 -9.11 13.17
N VAL A 75 10.72 -10.13 12.39
CA VAL A 75 9.56 -10.17 11.52
C VAL A 75 8.44 -10.91 12.24
N ALA A 76 7.25 -10.32 12.33
CA ALA A 76 6.13 -10.92 13.05
C ALA A 76 4.82 -10.81 12.29
N ALA A 77 4.03 -11.89 12.34
CA ALA A 77 2.64 -11.90 11.93
C ALA A 77 1.77 -11.72 13.19
N VAL A 78 0.92 -10.71 13.19
CA VAL A 78 0.04 -10.37 14.31
C VAL A 78 -1.39 -10.29 13.81
N GLU A 79 -2.31 -10.92 14.52
CA GLU A 79 -3.74 -10.80 14.27
C GLU A 79 -4.32 -9.77 15.24
N ASN A 80 -5.14 -8.85 14.75
CA ASN A 80 -5.89 -7.88 15.53
C ASN A 80 -7.38 -8.02 15.18
N GLU A 81 -8.13 -8.73 16.01
CA GLU A 81 -9.54 -9.04 15.80
C GLU A 81 -10.44 -7.79 15.88
N GLU A 82 -10.06 -6.82 16.73
CA GLU A 82 -10.82 -5.57 16.91
C GLU A 82 -10.73 -4.68 15.67
N LEU A 83 -9.56 -4.62 15.04
CA LEU A 83 -9.38 -3.95 13.75
C LEU A 83 -9.82 -4.81 12.56
N GLY A 84 -10.01 -6.12 12.75
CA GLY A 84 -10.30 -7.05 11.67
C GLY A 84 -9.12 -7.25 10.72
N LEU A 85 -7.88 -7.20 11.21
CA LEU A 85 -6.66 -7.23 10.40
C LEU A 85 -5.66 -8.30 10.85
N LYS A 86 -4.96 -8.91 9.89
CA LYS A 86 -3.61 -9.44 10.10
C LYS A 86 -2.60 -8.39 9.69
N LEU A 87 -1.53 -8.24 10.46
CA LEU A 87 -0.46 -7.28 10.28
C LEU A 87 0.87 -8.03 10.16
N LEU A 88 1.67 -7.67 9.18
CA LEU A 88 3.05 -8.13 9.05
C LEU A 88 3.98 -7.00 9.48
N THR A 89 4.88 -7.27 10.41
CA THR A 89 5.90 -6.31 10.84
C THR A 89 7.29 -6.75 10.42
N SER A 90 8.18 -5.78 10.22
CA SER A 90 9.63 -5.97 10.19
C SER A 90 10.26 -4.95 11.13
N GLY A 91 10.89 -5.45 12.20
CA GLY A 91 11.37 -4.62 13.29
C GLY A 91 10.24 -3.72 13.82
N PRO A 92 10.44 -2.38 13.82
CA PRO A 92 9.47 -1.43 14.36
C PRO A 92 8.28 -1.11 13.46
N CYS A 93 8.26 -1.58 12.21
CA CYS A 93 7.32 -1.07 11.23
C CYS A 93 6.35 -2.14 10.76
N VAL A 94 5.09 -1.74 10.55
CA VAL A 94 4.12 -2.54 9.81
C VAL A 94 4.44 -2.41 8.32
N ILE A 95 4.74 -3.52 7.67
CA ILE A 95 5.12 -3.61 6.26
C ILE A 95 4.03 -4.27 5.40
N GLY A 96 2.90 -4.62 6.00
CA GLY A 96 1.79 -5.24 5.30
C GLY A 96 0.59 -5.47 6.21
N ALA A 97 -0.60 -5.56 5.60
CA ALA A 97 -1.82 -5.91 6.28
C ALA A 97 -2.80 -6.61 5.35
N GLN A 98 -3.65 -7.47 5.90
CA GLN A 98 -4.75 -8.13 5.20
C GLN A 98 -5.98 -8.16 6.10
N TYR A 99 -7.17 -7.92 5.54
CA TYR A 99 -8.42 -8.08 6.30
C TYR A 99 -8.67 -9.53 6.70
N LEU A 100 -9.27 -9.74 7.87
CA LEU A 100 -9.74 -11.05 8.33
C LEU A 100 -11.04 -11.48 7.64
N GLN A 101 -11.81 -10.53 7.14
CA GLN A 101 -13.11 -10.75 6.51
C GLN A 101 -12.94 -11.16 5.04
N GLU A 102 -13.44 -12.33 4.67
CA GLU A 102 -13.23 -12.93 3.34
C GLU A 102 -13.77 -12.09 2.17
N ASP A 103 -14.84 -11.31 2.38
CA ASP A 103 -15.46 -10.47 1.33
C ASP A 103 -14.65 -9.22 0.97
N VAL A 104 -13.75 -8.78 1.85
CA VAL A 104 -12.86 -7.63 1.63
C VAL A 104 -11.38 -7.96 1.74
N LYS A 105 -11.04 -9.25 1.90
CA LYS A 105 -9.67 -9.76 2.10
C LYS A 105 -8.70 -9.39 0.99
N GLU A 106 -9.20 -9.26 -0.24
CA GLU A 106 -8.43 -8.88 -1.43
C GLU A 106 -8.23 -7.36 -1.55
N GLN A 107 -8.91 -6.55 -0.74
CA GLN A 107 -8.72 -5.10 -0.74
C GLN A 107 -7.51 -4.71 0.11
N ALA A 108 -6.74 -3.73 -0.37
CA ALA A 108 -5.71 -3.08 0.42
C ALA A 108 -6.27 -2.43 1.69
N ALA A 109 -5.77 -2.86 2.85
CA ALA A 109 -6.13 -2.29 4.16
C ALA A 109 -5.45 -0.93 4.44
N PHE A 110 -4.35 -0.62 3.75
CA PHE A 110 -3.69 0.67 3.83
C PHE A 110 -3.75 1.41 2.50
N THR A 111 -4.00 2.71 2.59
CA THR A 111 -4.15 3.60 1.43
C THR A 111 -2.94 3.58 0.50
N GLY A 112 -1.72 3.47 1.05
CA GLY A 112 -0.50 3.37 0.25
C GLY A 112 -0.55 2.21 -0.74
N PHE A 113 -1.00 1.02 -0.32
CA PHE A 113 -1.11 -0.14 -1.20
C PHE A 113 -2.22 0.03 -2.26
N ALA A 114 -3.36 0.60 -1.88
CA ALA A 114 -4.43 0.93 -2.84
C ALA A 114 -3.97 1.93 -3.91
N LEU A 115 -3.11 2.90 -3.55
CA LEU A 115 -2.47 3.80 -4.51
C LEU A 115 -1.54 3.04 -5.46
N GLN A 116 -0.77 2.06 -4.97
CA GLN A 116 0.08 1.24 -5.84
C GLN A 116 -0.75 0.39 -6.81
N GLU A 117 -1.86 -0.20 -6.34
CA GLU A 117 -2.81 -0.98 -7.16
C GLU A 117 -3.41 -0.16 -8.32
N ALA A 118 -3.53 1.16 -8.14
CA ALA A 118 -4.02 2.09 -9.17
C ALA A 118 -3.14 2.10 -10.45
N VAL A 119 -1.95 1.50 -10.43
CA VAL A 119 -1.14 1.29 -11.63
C VAL A 119 -1.91 0.57 -12.74
N LEU A 120 -2.87 -0.30 -12.40
CA LEU A 120 -3.76 -0.95 -13.37
C LEU A 120 -4.55 0.03 -14.24
N PHE A 121 -4.75 1.26 -13.77
CA PHE A 121 -5.52 2.28 -14.47
C PHE A 121 -4.67 3.20 -15.32
N VAL A 122 -3.34 3.06 -15.33
CA VAL A 122 -2.51 3.77 -16.31
C VAL A 122 -3.01 3.43 -17.71
N ASN A 123 -3.18 4.42 -18.58
CA ASN A 123 -3.81 4.31 -19.90
C ASN A 123 -3.00 3.56 -20.97
N ARG A 124 -2.40 2.42 -20.62
CA ARG A 124 -1.62 1.53 -21.49
C ARG A 124 -1.74 0.09 -21.01
N SER A 125 -1.49 -0.87 -21.89
CA SER A 125 -1.54 -2.30 -21.53
C SER A 125 -0.37 -2.65 -20.61
N LEU A 126 -0.67 -3.18 -19.43
CA LEU A 126 0.31 -3.70 -18.49
C LEU A 126 0.12 -5.21 -18.40
N ARG A 127 1.12 -5.99 -18.82
CA ARG A 127 1.05 -7.46 -18.81
C ARG A 127 2.12 -8.09 -17.93
N HIS A 128 3.26 -7.44 -17.77
CA HIS A 128 4.35 -7.95 -16.95
C HIS A 128 4.91 -6.87 -16.03
N VAL A 129 4.85 -7.13 -14.73
CA VAL A 129 5.33 -6.27 -13.66
C VAL A 129 6.52 -6.94 -12.96
N LEU A 130 7.52 -6.13 -12.61
CA LEU A 130 8.53 -6.49 -11.60
C LEU A 130 8.22 -5.73 -10.32
N GLN A 131 8.00 -6.45 -9.23
CA GLN A 131 7.83 -5.93 -7.89
C GLN A 131 9.15 -6.11 -7.11
N LEU A 132 9.71 -5.04 -6.59
CA LEU A 132 10.85 -5.05 -5.65
C LEU A 132 10.31 -4.81 -4.24
N GLY A 133 10.55 -5.76 -3.35
CA GLY A 133 9.94 -5.84 -2.02
C GLY A 133 8.54 -6.47 -2.04
N LEU A 134 8.20 -7.22 -0.98
CA LEU A 134 6.97 -8.01 -0.92
C LEU A 134 5.96 -7.54 0.13
N GLY A 135 6.41 -7.28 1.36
CA GLY A 135 5.52 -7.08 2.50
C GLY A 135 4.57 -8.27 2.71
N ALA A 136 3.28 -8.01 2.93
CA ALA A 136 2.26 -9.05 3.00
C ALA A 136 1.80 -9.59 1.63
N GLY A 137 2.35 -9.08 0.52
CA GLY A 137 2.01 -9.55 -0.83
C GLY A 137 0.71 -8.98 -1.42
N VAL A 138 0.14 -7.93 -0.81
CA VAL A 138 -1.14 -7.29 -1.21
C VAL A 138 -1.12 -6.86 -2.68
N VAL A 139 -0.22 -5.94 -3.03
CA VAL A 139 -0.10 -5.38 -4.40
C VAL A 139 0.16 -6.46 -5.46
N PRO A 140 1.18 -7.34 -5.32
CA PRO A 140 1.42 -8.36 -6.35
C PRO A 140 0.27 -9.37 -6.48
N ASN A 141 -0.41 -9.75 -5.39
CA ASN A 141 -1.60 -10.60 -5.48
C ASN A 141 -2.75 -9.89 -6.20
N TYR A 142 -3.05 -8.64 -5.85
CA TYR A 142 -4.10 -7.86 -6.51
C TYR A 142 -3.86 -7.77 -8.02
N LEU A 143 -2.63 -7.45 -8.45
CA LEU A 143 -2.28 -7.40 -9.87
C LEU A 143 -2.43 -8.77 -10.57
N ARG A 144 -2.06 -9.86 -9.90
CA ARG A 144 -2.23 -11.24 -10.42
C ARG A 144 -3.69 -11.63 -10.59
N LEU A 145 -4.55 -11.28 -9.64
CA LEU A 145 -6.00 -11.48 -9.72
C LEU A 145 -6.60 -10.71 -10.91
N HIS A 146 -6.00 -9.57 -11.27
CA HIS A 146 -6.38 -8.77 -12.44
C HIS A 146 -5.67 -9.19 -13.74
N GLY A 147 -5.10 -10.40 -13.78
CA GLY A 147 -4.53 -11.01 -14.98
C GLY A 147 -3.14 -10.49 -15.38
N VAL A 148 -2.47 -9.76 -14.49
CA VAL A 148 -1.11 -9.27 -14.73
C VAL A 148 -0.10 -10.28 -14.21
N LYS A 149 0.93 -10.59 -15.01
CA LYS A 149 2.05 -11.42 -14.56
C LYS A 149 2.98 -10.57 -13.69
N VAL A 150 3.27 -11.03 -12.47
CA VAL A 150 4.11 -10.28 -11.52
C VAL A 150 5.28 -11.13 -11.05
N ASP A 151 6.49 -10.75 -11.49
CA ASP A 151 7.72 -11.25 -10.90
C ASP A 151 8.02 -10.43 -9.63
N VAL A 152 8.38 -11.08 -8.53
CA VAL A 152 8.67 -10.45 -7.23
C VAL A 152 10.12 -10.76 -6.83
N MET A 153 10.83 -9.75 -6.35
CA MET A 153 12.13 -9.87 -5.70
C MET A 153 12.04 -9.42 -4.24
N GLU A 154 12.28 -10.33 -3.31
CA GLU A 154 12.25 -10.07 -1.87
C GLU A 154 13.62 -10.37 -1.25
N VAL A 155 14.11 -9.54 -0.34
CA VAL A 155 15.42 -9.72 0.29
C VAL A 155 15.35 -10.65 1.51
N SER A 156 14.24 -10.61 2.24
CA SER A 156 14.04 -11.33 3.50
C SER A 156 13.26 -12.62 3.27
N GLU A 157 13.95 -13.76 3.44
CA GLU A 157 13.30 -15.08 3.40
C GLU A 157 12.17 -15.20 4.42
N VAL A 158 12.33 -14.59 5.59
CA VAL A 158 11.32 -14.62 6.65
C VAL A 158 10.07 -13.85 6.24
N VAL A 159 10.20 -12.67 5.61
CA VAL A 159 9.04 -11.93 5.08
C VAL A 159 8.28 -12.79 4.06
N LEU A 160 8.99 -13.44 3.14
CA LEU A 160 8.37 -14.36 2.17
C LEU A 160 7.63 -15.50 2.86
N GLN A 161 8.26 -16.17 3.82
CA GLN A 161 7.64 -17.27 4.58
C GLN A 161 6.37 -16.81 5.31
N MET A 162 6.42 -15.65 5.96
CA MET A 162 5.24 -15.10 6.68
C MET A 162 4.12 -14.73 5.71
N ALA A 163 4.45 -14.09 4.58
CA ALA A 163 3.47 -13.72 3.55
C ALA A 163 2.73 -14.95 3.00
N GLU A 164 3.46 -16.02 2.67
CA GLU A 164 2.87 -17.26 2.15
C GLU A 164 2.04 -18.01 3.21
N LYS A 165 2.49 -18.01 4.47
CA LYS A 165 1.84 -18.75 5.55
C LYS A 165 0.61 -18.05 6.13
N TYR A 166 0.63 -16.72 6.22
CA TYR A 166 -0.38 -15.96 6.95
C TYR A 166 -1.15 -14.92 6.13
N PHE A 167 -0.73 -14.58 4.91
CA PHE A 167 -1.33 -13.46 4.14
C PHE A 167 -1.82 -13.89 2.75
N ASP A 168 -2.00 -15.19 2.51
CA ASP A 168 -2.42 -15.78 1.23
C ASP A 168 -1.56 -15.35 0.03
N PHE A 169 -0.35 -14.83 0.29
CA PHE A 169 0.56 -14.52 -0.79
C PHE A 169 0.91 -15.84 -1.47
N ASN A 170 0.75 -15.87 -2.80
CA ASN A 170 1.23 -16.98 -3.60
C ASN A 170 0.59 -18.36 -3.25
N SER A 171 -0.54 -18.41 -2.53
CA SER A 171 -1.20 -19.66 -2.09
C SER A 171 -1.38 -20.66 -3.25
N CYS A 172 -1.88 -20.17 -4.38
CA CYS A 172 -2.07 -20.93 -5.61
C CYS A 172 -0.76 -21.46 -6.20
N CYS A 173 0.38 -20.79 -6.04
CA CYS A 173 1.66 -21.31 -6.54
C CYS A 173 2.45 -22.11 -5.50
N ALA A 174 2.12 -22.01 -4.22
CA ALA A 174 2.70 -22.82 -3.15
C ALA A 174 2.16 -24.26 -3.22
N ASP A 175 0.83 -24.43 -3.28
CA ASP A 175 0.17 -25.70 -3.56
C ASP A 175 -1.08 -25.51 -4.43
N PRO A 176 -0.93 -25.52 -5.77
CA PRO A 176 -2.05 -25.32 -6.70
C PRO A 176 -3.20 -26.33 -6.57
N ARG A 177 -2.96 -27.46 -5.91
CA ARG A 177 -3.99 -28.50 -5.72
C ARG A 177 -4.76 -28.34 -4.43
N ALA A 178 -4.16 -27.67 -3.44
CA ALA A 178 -4.79 -27.36 -2.17
C ALA A 178 -5.61 -26.06 -2.22
N ASP A 179 -5.33 -25.18 -3.19
CA ASP A 179 -6.06 -23.93 -3.38
C ASP A 179 -7.24 -24.12 -4.37
N PRO A 180 -8.51 -24.15 -3.89
CA PRO A 180 -9.67 -24.35 -4.74
C PRO A 180 -9.95 -23.18 -5.70
N GLY A 181 -9.36 -22.01 -5.48
CA GLY A 181 -9.43 -20.85 -6.38
C GLY A 181 -8.34 -20.85 -7.46
N CYS A 182 -7.40 -21.78 -7.41
CA CYS A 182 -6.27 -21.82 -8.33
C CYS A 182 -6.66 -22.40 -9.69
N GLU A 183 -6.53 -21.60 -10.74
CA GLU A 183 -6.87 -21.98 -12.13
C GLU A 183 -5.82 -22.88 -12.81
N VAL A 184 -4.76 -23.27 -12.09
CA VAL A 184 -3.64 -24.05 -12.59
C VAL A 184 -3.36 -25.24 -11.67
N HIS A 185 -2.81 -26.33 -12.22
CA HIS A 185 -2.63 -27.58 -11.46
C HIS A 185 -1.16 -27.95 -11.19
N THR A 186 -0.22 -27.09 -11.59
CA THR A 186 1.22 -27.29 -11.35
C THR A 186 1.90 -25.97 -11.00
N VAL A 187 2.94 -26.03 -10.16
CA VAL A 187 3.78 -24.89 -9.79
C VAL A 187 4.38 -24.23 -11.04
N MET A 188 4.79 -25.03 -12.04
CA MET A 188 5.36 -24.50 -13.29
C MET A 188 4.32 -23.69 -14.09
N ALA A 189 3.10 -24.21 -14.24
CA ALA A 189 2.01 -23.48 -14.89
C ALA A 189 1.64 -22.21 -14.11
N CYS A 190 1.66 -22.27 -12.77
CA CYS A 190 1.44 -21.11 -11.92
C CYS A 190 2.47 -20.02 -12.14
N ARG A 191 3.77 -20.37 -12.13
CA ARG A 191 4.86 -19.41 -12.42
C ARG A 191 4.77 -18.83 -13.83
N GLN A 192 4.35 -19.64 -14.80
CA GLN A 192 4.17 -19.17 -16.17
C GLN A 192 3.05 -18.13 -16.26
N ARG A 193 1.93 -18.36 -15.55
CA ARG A 193 0.74 -17.50 -15.53
C ARG A 193 0.92 -16.25 -14.67
N TYR A 194 1.32 -16.41 -13.41
CA TYR A 194 1.28 -15.35 -12.39
C TYR A 194 2.66 -14.72 -12.10
N GLY A 195 3.76 -15.33 -12.53
CA GLY A 195 5.11 -14.81 -12.36
C GLY A 195 5.95 -15.56 -11.32
N HIS A 196 7.20 -15.15 -11.16
CA HIS A 196 8.16 -15.79 -10.26
C HIS A 196 8.42 -14.94 -9.03
N THR A 197 8.40 -15.55 -7.85
CA THR A 197 8.98 -14.96 -6.64
C THR A 197 10.42 -15.44 -6.46
N ARG A 198 11.34 -14.53 -6.16
CA ARG A 198 12.77 -14.82 -5.95
C ARG A 198 13.27 -14.13 -4.70
N LEU A 199 14.20 -14.78 -4.01
CA LEU A 199 14.97 -14.19 -2.94
C LEU A 199 16.24 -13.54 -3.50
N GLY A 200 16.52 -12.32 -3.07
CA GLY A 200 17.72 -11.60 -3.49
C GLY A 200 17.64 -10.09 -3.25
N GLU A 201 18.79 -9.44 -3.34
CA GLU A 201 18.89 -8.00 -3.18
C GLU A 201 18.54 -7.30 -4.51
N ALA A 202 17.65 -6.31 -4.44
CA ALA A 202 17.06 -5.67 -5.61
C ALA A 202 18.11 -4.93 -6.45
N ARG A 203 19.08 -4.25 -5.84
CA ARG A 203 20.15 -3.57 -6.58
C ARG A 203 21.03 -4.57 -7.32
N ALA A 204 21.42 -5.68 -6.68
CA ALA A 204 22.19 -6.75 -7.31
C ALA A 204 21.47 -7.32 -8.54
N LEU A 205 20.14 -7.52 -8.45
CA LEU A 205 19.32 -7.87 -9.61
C LEU A 205 19.41 -6.80 -10.70
N LEU A 206 19.12 -5.54 -10.35
CA LEU A 206 19.02 -4.44 -11.31
C LEU A 206 20.32 -4.21 -12.09
N PHE A 207 21.48 -4.43 -11.46
CA PHE A 207 22.81 -4.29 -12.07
C PHE A 207 23.35 -5.58 -12.70
N GLY A 208 22.56 -6.67 -12.69
CA GLY A 208 22.83 -7.91 -13.43
C GLY A 208 22.19 -7.94 -14.83
N ASP A 209 21.79 -9.14 -15.26
CA ASP A 209 21.16 -9.38 -16.55
C ASP A 209 19.78 -8.71 -16.66
N SER A 210 19.57 -7.99 -17.75
CA SER A 210 18.37 -7.18 -17.94
C SER A 210 17.19 -7.96 -18.51
N LYS A 211 15.98 -7.62 -18.07
CA LYS A 211 14.71 -8.04 -18.66
C LYS A 211 13.75 -6.85 -18.70
N ARG A 212 12.88 -6.77 -19.70
CA ARG A 212 11.93 -5.66 -19.86
C ARG A 212 10.57 -5.99 -19.25
N PHE A 213 10.03 -5.03 -18.51
CA PHE A 213 8.73 -5.06 -17.84
C PHE A 213 7.93 -3.82 -18.25
N ASP A 214 6.61 -3.94 -18.24
CA ASP A 214 5.71 -2.81 -18.50
C ASP A 214 5.66 -1.89 -17.28
N VAL A 215 5.85 -2.45 -16.08
CA VAL A 215 5.99 -1.71 -14.82
C VAL A 215 7.12 -2.30 -13.99
N VAL A 216 7.88 -1.42 -13.34
CA VAL A 216 8.70 -1.78 -12.18
C VAL A 216 8.12 -1.05 -10.98
N ILE A 217 7.74 -1.78 -9.94
CA ILE A 217 7.25 -1.26 -8.66
C ILE A 217 8.40 -1.42 -7.66
N SER A 218 8.80 -0.33 -7.02
CA SER A 218 9.78 -0.29 -5.95
C SER A 218 9.09 0.03 -4.63
N ASP A 219 8.80 -1.01 -3.84
CA ASP A 219 8.17 -0.92 -2.52
C ASP A 219 9.05 -1.61 -1.48
N VAL A 220 10.16 -0.94 -1.14
CA VAL A 220 11.30 -1.52 -0.41
C VAL A 220 11.46 -0.90 0.98
N PHE A 221 10.45 -0.17 1.46
CA PHE A 221 10.47 0.43 2.80
C PHE A 221 10.22 -0.65 3.86
N ILE A 222 11.17 -0.78 4.80
CA ILE A 222 11.08 -1.73 5.92
C ILE A 222 11.22 -1.04 7.28
N GLY A 223 10.88 0.25 7.31
CA GLY A 223 11.12 1.16 8.44
C GLY A 223 12.12 2.26 8.15
N SER A 224 12.92 2.11 7.10
CA SER A 224 13.67 3.18 6.45
C SER A 224 13.59 3.02 4.94
N ASN A 225 13.78 4.13 4.21
CA ASN A 225 13.96 4.08 2.77
C ASN A 225 15.41 3.66 2.48
N PRO A 226 15.65 2.53 1.79
CA PRO A 226 17.00 2.06 1.49
C PRO A 226 17.66 2.98 0.46
N GLY A 227 18.55 3.88 0.94
CA GLY A 227 19.15 4.92 0.12
C GLY A 227 19.79 4.40 -1.18
N HIS A 228 20.44 3.24 -1.12
CA HIS A 228 21.09 2.61 -2.28
C HIS A 228 20.12 2.16 -3.40
N LEU A 229 18.80 2.30 -3.23
CA LEU A 229 17.78 2.05 -4.26
C LEU A 229 17.10 3.32 -4.79
N HIS A 230 17.42 4.49 -4.25
CA HIS A 230 16.74 5.76 -4.55
C HIS A 230 17.62 6.79 -5.28
N SER A 231 18.70 6.35 -5.92
CA SER A 231 19.63 7.22 -6.64
C SER A 231 19.27 7.36 -8.13
N VAL A 232 19.79 8.42 -8.75
CA VAL A 232 19.67 8.66 -10.19
C VAL A 232 20.21 7.48 -11.01
N GLU A 233 21.30 6.85 -10.56
CA GLU A 233 21.91 5.70 -11.24
C GLU A 233 20.99 4.49 -11.26
N VAL A 234 20.29 4.23 -10.13
CA VAL A 234 19.30 3.14 -10.05
C VAL A 234 18.11 3.44 -10.96
N PHE A 235 17.59 4.67 -10.92
CA PHE A 235 16.45 5.04 -11.77
C PHE A 235 16.80 5.02 -13.25
N GLN A 236 17.99 5.48 -13.64
CA GLN A 236 18.51 5.35 -15.01
C GLN A 236 18.66 3.89 -15.40
N ARG A 237 19.20 3.05 -14.51
CA ARG A 237 19.34 1.61 -14.75
C ARG A 237 17.97 0.97 -15.00
N ILE A 238 16.97 1.29 -14.18
CA ILE A 238 15.60 0.81 -14.35
C ILE A 238 15.02 1.28 -15.70
N GLN A 239 15.11 2.58 -16.00
CA GLN A 239 14.58 3.17 -17.23
C GLN A 239 15.19 2.52 -18.48
N GLN A 240 16.50 2.35 -18.51
CA GLN A 240 17.22 1.91 -19.70
C GLN A 240 17.15 0.39 -19.90
N HIS A 241 17.15 -0.39 -18.82
CA HIS A 241 17.36 -1.83 -18.86
C HIS A 241 16.18 -2.66 -18.35
N TRP A 242 15.27 -2.09 -17.55
CA TRP A 242 14.19 -2.85 -16.92
C TRP A 242 12.80 -2.47 -17.39
N LEU A 243 12.62 -1.27 -17.94
CA LEU A 243 11.35 -0.83 -18.50
C LEU A 243 11.27 -1.00 -20.02
N SER A 244 10.17 -1.57 -20.48
CA SER A 244 9.73 -1.50 -21.88
C SER A 244 9.58 -0.03 -22.33
N PRO A 245 9.57 0.27 -23.64
CA PRO A 245 9.15 1.58 -24.13
C PRO A 245 7.78 1.96 -23.57
N ALA A 246 7.61 3.20 -23.09
CA ALA A 246 6.43 3.64 -22.35
C ALA A 246 6.15 2.81 -21.07
N GLY A 247 7.15 2.15 -20.49
CA GLY A 247 7.03 1.53 -19.17
C GLY A 247 6.85 2.58 -18.07
N VAL A 248 6.35 2.14 -16.92
CA VAL A 248 6.16 2.99 -15.74
C VAL A 248 7.02 2.47 -14.59
N LEU A 249 7.84 3.35 -14.02
CA LEU A 249 8.41 3.14 -12.70
C LEU A 249 7.41 3.66 -11.67
N LEU A 250 7.05 2.82 -10.72
CA LEU A 250 6.31 3.20 -9.53
C LEU A 250 7.26 3.10 -8.34
N VAL A 251 7.45 4.18 -7.59
CA VAL A 251 8.23 4.18 -6.34
C VAL A 251 7.29 4.49 -5.19
N ASN A 252 7.18 3.57 -4.23
CA ASN A 252 6.69 3.92 -2.89
C ASN A 252 7.85 4.48 -2.08
N PHE A 253 7.67 5.68 -1.52
CA PHE A 253 8.66 6.32 -0.66
C PHE A 253 7.97 6.88 0.56
N VAL A 254 8.53 6.63 1.75
CA VAL A 254 7.95 7.17 2.98
C VAL A 254 8.65 8.46 3.36
N GLY A 255 7.89 9.55 3.49
CA GLY A 255 8.46 10.83 3.87
C GLY A 255 7.42 11.92 4.10
N PHE A 256 7.90 13.12 4.42
CA PHE A 256 7.04 14.30 4.53
C PHE A 256 6.85 14.93 3.15
N HIS A 257 5.65 15.42 2.84
CA HIS A 257 5.35 16.07 1.54
C HIS A 257 5.43 17.60 1.59
N ARG A 258 5.57 18.18 2.79
CA ARG A 258 5.71 19.63 3.02
C ARG A 258 6.54 19.96 4.25
N GLY A 259 6.78 21.24 4.46
CA GLY A 259 7.55 21.75 5.60
C GLY A 259 9.02 21.34 5.53
N ASN A 260 9.77 21.62 6.59
CA ASN A 260 11.22 21.40 6.62
C ASN A 260 11.60 19.90 6.47
N GLY A 261 10.73 18.99 6.90
CA GLY A 261 10.94 17.54 6.76
C GLY A 261 10.83 17.02 5.32
N SER A 262 10.33 17.82 4.37
CA SER A 262 10.07 17.36 3.00
C SER A 262 11.27 17.39 2.04
N HIS A 263 12.42 17.90 2.47
CA HIS A 263 13.59 18.09 1.61
C HIS A 263 14.05 16.79 0.93
N ILE A 264 14.11 15.67 1.66
CA ILE A 264 14.46 14.35 1.11
C ILE A 264 13.44 13.91 0.05
N SER A 265 12.15 14.06 0.34
CA SER A 265 11.06 13.72 -0.60
C SER A 265 11.14 14.56 -1.87
N GLN A 266 11.46 15.85 -1.76
CA GLN A 266 11.66 16.73 -2.92
C GLN A 266 12.89 16.33 -3.74
N LYS A 267 14.01 15.98 -3.08
CA LYS A 267 15.21 15.45 -3.75
C LYS A 267 14.90 14.16 -4.50
N LEU A 268 14.15 13.23 -3.92
CA LEU A 268 13.66 12.04 -4.62
C LEU A 268 12.85 12.41 -5.87
N ALA A 269 11.86 13.30 -5.74
CA ALA A 269 11.00 13.69 -6.85
C ALA A 269 11.79 14.36 -7.99
N ARG A 270 12.79 15.20 -7.66
CA ARG A 270 13.73 15.77 -8.64
C ARG A 270 14.59 14.70 -9.32
N THR A 271 15.10 13.75 -8.54
CA THR A 271 15.89 12.62 -9.05
C THR A 271 15.09 11.79 -10.07
N LEU A 272 13.81 11.51 -9.78
CA LEU A 272 12.90 10.87 -10.72
C LEU A 272 12.69 11.70 -11.99
N ARG A 273 12.46 13.02 -11.86
CA ARG A 273 12.26 13.94 -13.00
C ARG A 273 13.49 14.10 -13.88
N GLN A 274 14.69 13.92 -13.34
CA GLN A 274 15.91 13.92 -14.12
C GLN A 274 15.99 12.73 -15.09
N VAL A 275 15.34 11.60 -14.75
CA VAL A 275 15.34 10.38 -15.56
C VAL A 275 14.07 10.24 -16.40
N PHE A 276 12.93 10.69 -15.88
CA PHE A 276 11.61 10.52 -16.48
C PHE A 276 10.93 11.87 -16.71
N SER A 277 10.59 12.17 -17.97
CA SER A 277 9.93 13.40 -18.41
C SER A 277 8.53 13.60 -17.83
N HIS A 278 7.86 12.53 -17.39
CA HIS A 278 6.55 12.58 -16.76
C HIS A 278 6.61 11.87 -15.40
N THR A 279 6.60 12.65 -14.31
CA THR A 279 6.59 12.16 -12.93
C THR A 279 5.51 12.84 -12.13
N ARG A 280 4.63 12.05 -11.50
CA ARG A 280 3.55 12.51 -10.62
C ARG A 280 3.57 11.72 -9.31
N CYS A 281 3.56 12.40 -8.18
CA CYS A 281 3.63 11.78 -6.85
C CYS A 281 2.34 12.05 -6.08
N TYR A 282 1.83 11.03 -5.40
CA TYR A 282 0.58 11.10 -4.65
C TYR A 282 0.81 10.70 -3.21
N ARG A 283 0.18 11.43 -2.29
CA ARG A 283 0.16 11.08 -0.87
C ARG A 283 -0.94 10.05 -0.61
N ASP A 284 -0.71 9.12 0.30
CA ASP A 284 -1.68 8.12 0.76
C ASP A 284 -2.76 8.64 1.71
N GLU A 285 -2.98 9.95 1.74
CA GLU A 285 -4.10 10.62 2.39
C GLU A 285 -4.28 12.02 1.79
N ASP A 286 -5.38 12.69 2.13
CA ASP A 286 -5.64 14.04 1.66
C ASP A 286 -4.49 15.00 2.07
N PRO A 287 -3.86 15.74 1.12
CA PRO A 287 -2.82 16.71 1.43
C PRO A 287 -3.28 17.86 2.36
N ALA A 288 -4.57 18.06 2.56
CA ALA A 288 -5.09 19.01 3.54
C ALA A 288 -5.17 18.44 4.97
N GLU A 289 -4.95 17.15 5.17
CA GLU A 289 -5.01 16.49 6.47
C GLU A 289 -3.62 16.17 7.04
N LYS A 290 -3.52 16.03 8.37
CA LYS A 290 -2.31 15.62 9.11
C LYS A 290 -1.02 16.24 8.59
N LEU A 291 -0.89 17.56 8.71
CA LEU A 291 0.08 18.31 7.91
C LEU A 291 1.54 17.91 8.14
N ASP A 292 1.83 17.54 9.37
CA ASP A 292 3.17 17.28 9.88
C ASP A 292 3.44 15.78 10.04
N SER A 293 2.76 14.94 9.26
CA SER A 293 2.93 13.48 9.27
C SER A 293 3.74 13.00 8.08
N ALA A 294 4.65 12.06 8.33
CA ALA A 294 5.21 11.23 7.28
C ALA A 294 4.09 10.34 6.72
N ALA A 295 4.15 10.09 5.42
CA ALA A 295 3.14 9.34 4.68
C ALA A 295 3.81 8.52 3.58
N ASN A 296 3.07 7.57 3.00
CA ASN A 296 3.50 6.95 1.76
C ASN A 296 3.31 7.98 0.63
N LEU A 297 4.38 8.24 -0.10
CA LEU A 297 4.44 9.10 -1.28
C LEU A 297 4.69 8.20 -2.49
N VAL A 298 3.62 7.91 -3.22
CA VAL A 298 3.63 6.99 -4.36
C VAL A 298 3.86 7.78 -5.64
N CYS A 299 5.05 7.65 -6.21
CA CYS A 299 5.46 8.34 -7.44
C CYS A 299 5.36 7.43 -8.65
N PHE A 300 4.65 7.89 -9.68
CA PHE A 300 4.55 7.24 -11.00
C PHE A 300 5.40 8.04 -11.99
N SER A 301 6.33 7.37 -12.66
CA SER A 301 7.32 7.97 -13.54
C SER A 301 7.41 7.23 -14.87
N SER A 302 7.39 7.97 -15.99
CA SER A 302 7.51 7.42 -17.34
C SER A 302 8.18 8.42 -18.28
N THR A 303 8.79 7.93 -19.36
CA THR A 303 9.28 8.77 -20.45
C THR A 303 8.16 9.25 -21.37
N GLU A 304 6.97 8.67 -21.26
CA GLU A 304 5.80 8.99 -22.07
C GLU A 304 4.62 9.48 -21.22
N PRO A 305 3.82 10.45 -21.69
CA PRO A 305 2.67 10.97 -20.95
C PRO A 305 1.70 9.85 -20.55
N PHE A 306 1.21 9.90 -19.32
CA PHE A 306 0.22 8.95 -18.82
C PHE A 306 -0.91 9.65 -18.07
N ARG A 307 -2.05 8.95 -17.98
CA ARG A 307 -3.21 9.32 -17.16
C ARG A 307 -3.85 8.06 -16.60
N PHE A 308 -4.60 8.21 -15.52
CA PHE A 308 -5.37 7.11 -14.93
C PHE A 308 -6.79 7.09 -15.49
N VAL A 309 -7.24 5.91 -15.92
CA VAL A 309 -8.58 5.65 -16.45
C VAL A 309 -9.27 4.65 -15.52
N VAL A 310 -9.78 5.18 -14.41
CA VAL A 310 -10.51 4.39 -13.40
C VAL A 310 -11.94 4.13 -13.89
N PRO A 311 -12.47 2.89 -13.77
CA PRO A 311 -13.85 2.58 -14.12
C PRO A 311 -14.86 3.46 -13.37
N LYS A 312 -16.03 3.69 -13.98
CA LYS A 312 -17.13 4.46 -13.37
C LYS A 312 -18.30 3.58 -12.91
N THR A 313 -18.17 2.27 -13.06
CA THR A 313 -19.21 1.26 -12.82
C THR A 313 -18.61 0.10 -12.02
N GLY A 314 -19.45 -0.83 -11.56
CA GLY A 314 -19.02 -1.90 -10.65
C GLY A 314 -18.60 -1.30 -9.31
N ASP A 315 -17.55 -1.85 -8.71
CA ASP A 315 -17.06 -1.43 -7.39
C ASP A 315 -16.64 0.05 -7.34
N TYR A 316 -16.24 0.62 -8.48
CA TYR A 316 -15.86 2.03 -8.61
C TYR A 316 -17.05 2.99 -8.81
N GLY A 317 -18.28 2.46 -8.98
CA GLY A 317 -19.48 3.27 -9.20
C GLY A 317 -19.82 4.15 -8.00
N ALA A 318 -20.02 3.52 -6.84
CA ALA A 318 -20.32 4.17 -5.56
C ALA A 318 -19.57 3.46 -4.41
N PRO A 319 -18.22 3.47 -4.42
CA PRO A 319 -17.45 2.76 -3.42
C PRO A 319 -17.65 3.38 -2.02
N PRO A 320 -17.70 2.57 -0.96
CA PRO A 320 -17.71 3.07 0.42
C PRO A 320 -16.51 4.01 0.66
N PRO A 321 -16.68 5.15 1.35
CA PRO A 321 -15.57 6.04 1.69
C PRO A 321 -14.40 5.30 2.33
N LEU A 322 -13.17 5.66 1.93
CA LEU A 322 -11.92 5.06 2.40
C LEU A 322 -11.70 3.56 2.08
N SER A 323 -12.60 2.90 1.35
CA SER A 323 -12.29 1.58 0.76
C SER A 323 -11.21 1.69 -0.31
N SER A 324 -10.53 0.58 -0.65
CA SER A 324 -9.51 0.57 -1.70
C SER A 324 -10.04 1.12 -3.04
N PHE A 325 -11.27 0.77 -3.41
CA PHE A 325 -11.93 1.29 -4.61
C PHE A 325 -12.20 2.80 -4.55
N TRP A 326 -12.56 3.32 -3.37
CA TRP A 326 -12.75 4.76 -3.17
C TRP A 326 -11.42 5.51 -3.27
N ILE A 327 -10.37 4.96 -2.67
CA ILE A 327 -9.02 5.50 -2.74
C ILE A 327 -8.55 5.57 -4.20
N MET A 328 -8.59 4.45 -4.93
CA MET A 328 -8.19 4.40 -6.34
C MET A 328 -9.02 5.35 -7.23
N LYS A 329 -10.26 5.65 -6.85
CA LYS A 329 -11.10 6.63 -7.55
C LYS A 329 -10.72 8.09 -7.28
N ASN A 330 -10.19 8.41 -6.10
CA ASN A 330 -10.02 9.79 -5.64
C ASN A 330 -8.56 10.24 -5.48
N PHE A 331 -7.58 9.33 -5.42
CA PHE A 331 -6.18 9.65 -5.12
C PHE A 331 -5.55 10.69 -6.05
N GLN A 332 -6.07 10.84 -7.28
CA GLN A 332 -5.59 11.84 -8.23
C GLN A 332 -5.76 13.29 -7.72
N LEU A 333 -6.58 13.51 -6.70
CA LEU A 333 -6.72 14.80 -5.99
C LEU A 333 -5.61 15.03 -4.95
N TRP A 334 -4.81 14.01 -4.64
CA TRP A 334 -3.79 14.01 -3.60
C TRP A 334 -2.37 14.14 -4.16
N GLU A 335 -2.24 14.78 -5.32
CA GLU A 335 -0.95 15.02 -5.95
C GLU A 335 -0.11 16.00 -5.11
N VAL A 336 1.15 15.63 -4.86
CA VAL A 336 2.11 16.34 -4.03
C VAL A 336 3.48 16.34 -4.70
N LEU A 337 4.47 16.99 -4.06
CA LEU A 337 5.84 17.10 -4.57
C LEU A 337 5.88 17.64 -6.00
N LEU A 338 5.06 18.66 -6.29
CA LEU A 338 5.05 19.35 -7.58
C LEU A 338 6.47 19.89 -7.89
N PRO A 339 6.81 20.09 -9.18
CA PRO A 339 8.10 20.65 -9.56
C PRO A 339 8.42 21.92 -8.75
N ASP A 340 9.65 21.99 -8.24
CA ASP A 340 10.21 23.13 -7.54
C ASP A 340 11.50 23.62 -8.21
N ASP A 341 12.04 24.74 -7.74
CA ASP A 341 13.27 25.35 -8.25
C ASP A 341 14.55 24.76 -7.61
N GLY A 342 14.43 23.60 -6.94
CA GLY A 342 15.58 22.94 -6.32
C GLY A 342 16.44 22.22 -7.35
N GLU A 343 17.75 22.10 -7.07
CA GLU A 343 18.71 21.46 -7.99
C GLU A 343 19.30 20.16 -7.40
N GLU A 344 19.16 19.94 -6.10
CA GLU A 344 19.75 18.78 -5.44
C GLU A 344 18.98 17.48 -5.76
N ILE A 345 19.73 16.42 -6.03
CA ILE A 345 19.25 15.07 -6.37
C ILE A 345 19.95 14.02 -5.51
N LEU A 346 19.40 12.82 -5.47
CA LEU A 346 20.00 11.65 -4.83
C LEU A 346 20.91 10.93 -5.83
N GLN A 347 22.18 10.76 -5.48
CA GLN A 347 23.19 10.08 -6.31
C GLN A 347 23.90 9.03 -5.46
N ASP A 348 24.42 7.97 -6.07
CA ASP A 348 25.14 6.93 -5.32
C ASP A 348 26.31 7.52 -4.50
N ALA A 349 27.04 8.47 -5.07
CA ALA A 349 28.18 9.13 -4.43
C ALA A 349 27.79 10.09 -3.29
N GLN A 350 26.54 10.58 -3.28
CA GLN A 350 26.04 11.53 -2.29
C GLN A 350 24.53 11.29 -2.08
N ASN A 351 24.21 10.51 -1.06
CA ASN A 351 22.84 10.15 -0.75
C ASN A 351 22.56 10.30 0.74
N GLU A 352 21.88 11.39 1.09
CA GLU A 352 21.53 11.70 2.48
C GLU A 352 20.65 10.63 3.14
N LEU A 353 19.95 9.78 2.37
CA LEU A 353 19.21 8.64 2.92
C LEU A 353 20.11 7.62 3.63
N MET A 354 21.41 7.61 3.30
CA MET A 354 22.42 6.75 3.93
C MET A 354 23.06 7.40 5.16
N ASP A 355 22.84 8.69 5.39
CA ASP A 355 23.41 9.39 6.54
C ASP A 355 22.70 8.96 7.84
N PRO A 356 23.45 8.64 8.91
CA PRO A 356 22.84 8.29 10.19
C PRO A 356 21.90 9.39 10.70
N GLY A 357 20.65 9.00 11.00
CA GLY A 357 19.65 9.89 11.59
C GLY A 357 18.88 10.78 10.61
N SER A 358 19.22 10.78 9.30
CA SER A 358 18.50 11.59 8.31
C SER A 358 17.02 11.20 8.16
N GLN A 359 16.67 9.98 8.54
CA GLN A 359 15.32 9.43 8.49
C GLN A 359 14.69 9.26 9.88
N ALA A 360 15.28 9.83 10.95
CA ALA A 360 14.84 9.59 12.33
C ALA A 360 13.39 10.03 12.59
N ASP A 361 12.96 11.17 12.05
CA ASP A 361 11.58 11.66 12.21
C ASP A 361 10.58 10.76 11.47
N ILE A 362 10.96 10.25 10.29
CA ILE A 362 10.15 9.30 9.51
C ILE A 362 10.00 7.98 10.28
N GLN A 363 11.12 7.45 10.79
CA GLN A 363 11.18 6.23 11.59
C GLN A 363 10.33 6.35 12.86
N ALA A 364 10.48 7.46 13.60
CA ALA A 364 9.72 7.71 14.82
C ALA A 364 8.21 7.80 14.56
N HIS A 365 7.80 8.43 13.46
CA HIS A 365 6.39 8.54 13.09
C HIS A 365 5.78 7.18 12.74
N PHE A 366 6.43 6.38 11.89
CA PHE A 366 5.93 5.06 11.49
C PHE A 366 5.97 4.05 12.64
N TRP A 367 6.95 4.15 13.53
CA TRP A 367 6.96 3.39 14.78
C TRP A 367 5.77 3.74 15.67
N SER A 368 5.52 5.05 15.89
CA SER A 368 4.37 5.51 16.67
C SER A 368 3.05 5.01 16.06
N HIS A 369 2.94 5.04 14.73
CA HIS A 369 1.78 4.47 14.04
C HIS A 369 1.64 2.96 14.27
N ALA A 370 2.72 2.18 14.17
CA ALA A 370 2.70 0.75 14.44
C ALA A 370 2.20 0.42 15.87
N GLN A 371 2.59 1.23 16.86
CA GLN A 371 2.12 1.09 18.25
C GLN A 371 0.61 1.37 18.42
N THR A 372 -0.02 2.09 17.49
CA THR A 372 -1.49 2.24 17.49
C THR A 372 -2.22 1.03 16.92
N LEU A 373 -1.52 0.16 16.18
CA LEU A 373 -2.10 -1.03 15.53
C LEU A 373 -1.80 -2.32 16.29
N ILE A 374 -0.67 -2.33 17.00
CA ILE A 374 -0.16 -3.50 17.73
C ILE A 374 0.08 -3.09 19.19
N PRO A 375 -0.66 -3.67 20.15
CA PRO A 375 -0.53 -3.32 21.56
C PRO A 375 0.89 -3.55 22.11
N PRO A 376 1.37 -2.74 23.07
CA PRO A 376 2.73 -2.82 23.62
C PRO A 376 3.11 -4.15 24.28
N ARG A 377 2.19 -5.07 24.55
CA ARG A 377 2.55 -6.40 25.10
C ARG A 377 2.88 -7.43 24.04
N VAL A 378 2.65 -7.14 22.75
CA VAL A 378 3.08 -8.02 21.66
C VAL A 378 4.61 -7.81 21.47
N PRO A 379 5.45 -8.81 21.78
CA PRO A 379 6.90 -8.60 21.96
C PRO A 379 7.67 -8.19 20.69
N CYS A 380 7.02 -8.13 19.52
CA CYS A 380 7.69 -7.85 18.25
C CYS A 380 8.16 -6.40 18.09
N LEU A 381 7.48 -5.44 18.73
CA LEU A 381 7.77 -4.01 18.63
C LEU A 381 8.58 -3.46 19.83
N HIS A 382 9.51 -4.21 20.44
CA HIS A 382 10.26 -3.71 21.63
C HIS A 382 11.77 -3.56 21.42
N GLN A 383 12.31 -3.99 20.28
CA GLN A 383 13.77 -4.07 20.10
C GLN A 383 14.49 -2.76 19.74
N MET A 384 13.81 -1.63 19.55
CA MET A 384 14.52 -0.34 19.36
C MET A 384 15.09 0.26 20.66
N GLN A 385 14.61 -0.12 21.84
CA GLN A 385 15.07 0.50 23.10
C GLN A 385 16.48 0.07 23.53
N LEU A 386 17.06 -0.98 22.95
CA LEU A 386 18.35 -1.54 23.40
C LEU A 386 19.58 -1.05 22.61
N HIS A 387 19.40 -0.22 21.57
CA HIS A 387 20.53 0.27 20.75
C HIS A 387 20.76 1.79 20.79
N HIS A 388 20.06 2.52 21.66
CA HIS A 388 20.28 3.96 21.87
C HIS A 388 20.98 4.31 23.20
N THR A 389 21.66 3.37 23.84
CA THR A 389 22.75 3.73 24.76
C THR A 389 24.00 3.96 23.93
N PRO A 390 24.58 5.18 23.89
CA PRO A 390 25.88 5.39 23.30
C PRO A 390 26.90 4.77 24.27
N ASP A 391 27.26 3.52 24.03
CA ASP A 391 28.47 2.97 24.63
C ASP A 391 29.43 2.60 23.49
N ASP A 392 30.58 3.24 23.57
CA ASP A 392 31.67 3.19 22.63
C ASP A 392 32.21 1.77 22.47
N SER A 393 32.80 1.55 21.29
CA SER A 393 33.86 0.58 20.98
C SER A 393 33.46 -0.79 20.37
N HIS A 394 34.00 -0.98 19.15
CA HIS A 394 34.28 -2.24 18.45
C HIS A 394 33.21 -2.83 17.52
N LEU A 395 32.99 -2.16 16.38
CA LEU A 395 32.67 -2.85 15.12
C LEU A 395 33.89 -2.78 14.19
N THR A 396 34.73 -3.81 14.26
CA THR A 396 35.83 -4.01 13.31
C THR A 396 35.22 -4.55 12.01
N TYR A 397 35.30 -3.75 10.94
CA TYR A 397 34.93 -4.17 9.60
C TYR A 397 35.79 -5.38 9.17
N LEU A 398 35.15 -6.53 8.93
CA LEU A 398 35.76 -7.67 8.26
C LEU A 398 35.90 -7.34 6.77
N THR A 399 37.10 -6.96 6.35
CA THR A 399 37.49 -6.90 4.95
C THR A 399 37.84 -8.30 4.46
N GLY A 400 37.18 -8.75 3.38
CA GLY A 400 37.50 -9.99 2.68
C GLY A 400 38.83 -9.88 1.90
N PRO A 401 39.47 -11.02 1.56
CA PRO A 401 40.89 -11.06 1.22
C PRO A 401 41.19 -10.57 -0.21
N SER A 402 42.16 -9.67 -0.31
CA SER A 402 42.79 -9.24 -1.56
C SER A 402 43.68 -10.35 -2.12
N GLN A 403 43.43 -10.71 -3.38
CA GLN A 403 44.33 -11.55 -4.18
C GLN A 403 45.66 -10.82 -4.41
N GLN A 404 46.75 -11.33 -3.85
CA GLN A 404 48.10 -11.00 -4.31
C GLN A 404 48.45 -11.90 -5.50
N ARG A 405 48.68 -11.28 -6.66
CA ARG A 405 49.48 -11.86 -7.74
C ARG A 405 50.96 -11.65 -7.39
N GLN A 406 51.72 -12.72 -7.37
CA GLN A 406 53.11 -12.74 -7.86
C GLN A 406 53.12 -13.46 -9.20
#